data_AF-A0A6J8DX12-F1
#
_entry.id   AF-A0A6J8DX12-F1
#
_cell.length_a   1.000
_cell.length_b   1.000
_cell.length_c   1.000
_cell.angle_alpha   90.00
_cell.angle_beta   90.00
_cell.angle_gamma   90.00
#
_symmetry.space_group_name_H-M   'P 1'
#
loop_
_entity.id
_entity.type
_entity.pdbx_description
1 polymer ?
#
loop_
_entity_poly.entity_id
_entity_poly.type
_entity_poly.pdbx_seq_one_letter_code
_entity_poly.pdbx_strand_id
1 'polypeptide(L)'
;MKSRVGMKIGNIYTGTPTCADDIALLSDDVEDLQIMLNTVLRNAKQDRVTIHPTKTNAVILNKGKTCRIATGTYLLQTNIAKFSNKKETATCPLCGLEEEDMIHMPTSCILLHDVRKTHLLRLKDIIIGYIGLRQWNETFVNKQSVTQLIVDPRFYSQTLKSLSNLAHITKATSEMCYEIHHKRLKLKLELNITKEFPTNKQQSFLDFRDNTFKQTV
;
A
#
# COMPACT_ATOMS: atom_id res chain seq x y z
N MET A 1 0.22 -0.93 39.90
CA MET A 1 0.24 -1.71 38.64
C MET A 1 -0.13 -0.78 37.49
N LYS A 2 0.63 -0.76 36.38
CA LYS A 2 0.20 -0.01 35.18
C LYS A 2 -0.88 -0.84 34.49
N SER A 3 -2.07 -0.26 34.27
CA SER A 3 -3.12 -0.88 33.46
C SER A 3 -2.54 -1.21 32.08
N ARG A 4 -2.70 -2.46 31.63
CA ARG A 4 -2.22 -2.93 30.32
C ARG A 4 -3.27 -2.81 29.20
N VAL A 5 -4.52 -2.48 29.56
CA VAL A 5 -5.71 -2.58 28.69
C VAL A 5 -5.76 -1.51 27.58
N GLY A 6 -5.32 -1.87 26.37
CA GLY A 6 -5.35 -1.02 25.17
C GLY A 6 -4.02 -0.97 24.40
N MET A 7 -3.97 -0.25 23.28
CA MET A 7 -2.82 -0.26 22.37
C MET A 7 -1.96 1.02 22.46
N LYS A 8 -0.65 0.89 22.18
CA LYS A 8 0.23 2.04 21.92
C LYS A 8 0.34 2.35 20.44
N ILE A 9 0.26 3.63 20.09
CA ILE A 9 0.63 4.17 18.77
C ILE A 9 1.92 4.96 18.97
N GLY A 10 3.06 4.39 18.55
CA GLY A 10 4.38 4.92 18.87
C GLY A 10 4.65 4.84 20.39
N ASN A 11 4.95 5.99 21.00
CA ASN A 11 5.16 6.10 22.45
C ASN A 11 3.89 6.52 23.22
N ILE A 12 2.77 6.75 22.51
CA ILE A 12 1.52 7.26 23.09
C ILE A 12 0.56 6.10 23.34
N TYR A 13 -0.02 6.05 24.53
CA TYR A 13 -1.08 5.10 24.84
C TYR A 13 -2.39 5.61 24.23
N THR A 14 -2.97 4.84 23.32
CA THR A 14 -4.19 5.23 22.58
C THR A 14 -5.20 4.10 22.74
N GLY A 15 -5.99 4.15 23.82
CA GLY A 15 -6.98 3.11 24.10
C GLY A 15 -8.19 3.18 23.17
N THR A 16 -8.68 4.39 22.89
CA THR A 16 -10.00 4.57 22.23
C THR A 16 -10.01 5.83 21.37
N PRO A 17 -9.46 5.82 20.14
CA PRO A 17 -9.71 6.91 19.20
C PRO A 17 -11.21 7.02 18.94
N THR A 18 -11.72 8.25 19.06
CA THR A 18 -13.13 8.58 18.84
C THR A 18 -13.25 9.66 17.77
N CYS A 19 -14.32 9.60 17.00
CA CYS A 19 -14.72 10.63 16.04
C CYS A 19 -16.24 10.69 16.02
N ALA A 20 -16.83 11.73 16.60
CA ALA A 20 -18.28 11.84 16.82
C ALA A 20 -18.84 10.61 17.57
N ASP A 21 -19.76 9.86 16.96
CA ASP A 21 -20.40 8.65 17.48
C ASP A 21 -19.60 7.37 17.19
N ASP A 22 -18.56 7.45 16.36
CA ASP A 22 -17.69 6.32 16.05
C ASP A 22 -16.56 6.17 17.08
N ILE A 23 -16.45 4.95 17.62
CA ILE A 23 -15.41 4.55 18.57
C ILE A 23 -14.68 3.33 18.01
N ALA A 24 -13.35 3.38 17.96
CA ALA A 24 -12.55 2.20 17.68
C ALA A 24 -11.80 1.76 18.94
N LEU A 25 -11.89 0.47 19.27
CA LEU A 25 -11.16 -0.15 20.37
C LEU A 25 -9.93 -0.85 19.81
N LEU A 26 -8.75 -0.49 20.30
CA LEU A 26 -7.48 -1.01 19.81
C LEU A 26 -6.74 -1.74 20.93
N SER A 27 -6.41 -3.01 20.69
CA SER A 27 -5.63 -3.85 21.60
C SER A 27 -4.73 -4.79 20.79
N ASP A 28 -3.58 -5.17 21.35
CA ASP A 28 -2.73 -6.23 20.83
C ASP A 28 -3.09 -7.62 21.37
N ASP A 29 -3.97 -7.67 22.37
CA ASP A 29 -4.51 -8.88 22.98
C ASP A 29 -6.05 -8.92 22.92
N VAL A 30 -6.61 -10.11 22.69
CA VAL A 30 -8.07 -10.31 22.52
C VAL A 30 -8.81 -10.20 23.85
N GLU A 31 -8.22 -10.66 24.95
CA GLU A 31 -8.83 -10.56 26.29
C GLU A 31 -8.94 -9.09 26.71
N ASP A 32 -7.88 -8.32 26.49
CA ASP A 32 -7.89 -6.87 26.75
C ASP A 32 -8.95 -6.15 25.91
N LEU A 33 -9.11 -6.52 24.63
CA LEU A 33 -10.15 -5.95 23.77
C LEU A 33 -11.56 -6.24 24.30
N GLN A 34 -11.78 -7.46 24.81
CA GLN A 34 -13.06 -7.85 25.40
C GLN A 34 -13.33 -7.10 26.72
N ILE A 35 -12.30 -6.87 27.54
CA ILE A 35 -12.39 -6.06 28.76
C ILE A 35 -12.78 -4.61 28.39
N MET A 36 -12.19 -4.05 27.34
CA MET A 36 -12.55 -2.72 26.84
C MET A 36 -14.00 -2.67 26.37
N LEU A 37 -14.44 -3.64 25.57
CA LEU A 37 -15.82 -3.72 25.06
C LEU A 37 -16.84 -3.82 26.21
N ASN A 38 -16.58 -4.68 27.19
CA ASN A 38 -17.44 -4.83 28.38
C ASN A 38 -17.53 -3.53 29.18
N THR A 39 -16.42 -2.78 29.26
CA THR A 39 -16.38 -1.47 29.93
C THR A 39 -17.24 -0.44 29.17
N VAL A 40 -17.09 -0.37 27.85
CA VAL A 40 -17.89 0.54 27.00
C VAL A 40 -19.37 0.20 27.08
N LEU A 41 -19.75 -1.08 27.02
CA LEU A 41 -21.14 -1.54 27.16
C LEU A 41 -21.74 -1.15 28.51
N ARG A 42 -20.96 -1.26 29.60
CA ARG A 42 -21.39 -0.87 30.95
C ARG A 42 -21.66 0.63 31.03
N ASN A 43 -20.74 1.46 30.53
CA ASN A 43 -20.88 2.91 30.57
C ASN A 43 -22.01 3.38 29.64
N ALA A 44 -22.12 2.82 28.43
CA ALA A 44 -23.22 3.11 27.52
C ALA A 44 -24.59 2.84 28.17
N LYS A 45 -24.72 1.75 28.93
CA LYS A 45 -25.94 1.45 29.70
C LYS A 45 -26.24 2.50 30.77
N GLN A 46 -25.22 3.00 31.47
CA GLN A 46 -25.38 4.06 32.47
C GLN A 46 -25.82 5.38 31.83
N ASP A 47 -25.23 5.70 30.68
CA ASP A 47 -25.51 6.93 29.92
C ASP A 47 -26.77 6.83 29.05
N ARG A 48 -27.47 5.69 29.09
CA ARG A 48 -28.67 5.40 28.29
C ARG A 48 -28.42 5.50 26.77
N VAL A 49 -27.22 5.14 26.35
CA VAL A 49 -26.80 5.04 24.94
C VAL A 49 -26.86 3.58 24.51
N THR A 50 -27.42 3.33 23.31
CA THR A 50 -27.51 1.98 22.73
C THR A 50 -26.43 1.78 21.68
N ILE A 51 -25.55 0.79 21.88
CA ILE A 51 -24.56 0.38 20.87
C ILE A 51 -25.23 -0.51 19.84
N HIS A 52 -25.01 -0.23 18.54
CA HIS A 52 -25.62 -0.98 17.47
C HIS A 52 -24.95 -2.37 17.30
N PRO A 53 -25.64 -3.49 17.58
CA PRO A 53 -25.00 -4.81 17.66
C PRO A 53 -24.46 -5.29 16.31
N THR A 54 -25.16 -4.99 15.20
CA THR A 54 -24.74 -5.45 13.87
C THR A 54 -23.65 -4.59 13.22
N LYS A 55 -23.47 -3.34 13.65
CA LYS A 55 -22.40 -2.47 13.15
C LYS A 55 -21.09 -2.68 13.91
N THR A 56 -21.18 -3.19 15.13
CA THR A 56 -20.01 -3.50 15.97
C THR A 56 -19.33 -4.76 15.45
N ASN A 57 -18.11 -4.61 14.93
CA ASN A 57 -17.36 -5.71 14.34
C ASN A 57 -15.92 -5.75 14.90
N ALA A 58 -15.42 -6.96 15.18
CA ALA A 58 -14.03 -7.17 15.54
C ALA A 58 -13.21 -7.45 14.27
N VAL A 59 -12.15 -6.66 14.04
CA VAL A 59 -11.28 -6.81 12.87
C VAL A 59 -9.84 -7.07 13.33
N ILE A 60 -9.31 -8.23 12.98
CA ILE A 60 -7.91 -8.58 13.29
C ILE A 60 -6.99 -7.90 12.27
N LEU A 61 -6.22 -6.93 12.75
CA LEU A 61 -5.21 -6.24 11.96
C LEU A 61 -3.90 -7.03 12.00
N ASN A 62 -3.76 -8.06 11.16
CA ASN A 62 -2.53 -8.85 11.09
C ASN A 62 -1.28 -7.95 10.90
N LYS A 63 -0.23 -8.20 11.70
CA LYS A 63 1.11 -7.55 11.63
C LYS A 63 1.83 -7.89 10.30
N GLY A 64 1.27 -7.49 9.17
CA GLY A 64 1.96 -7.40 7.89
C GLY A 64 2.36 -5.95 7.62
N LYS A 65 3.30 -5.42 8.41
CA LYS A 65 3.69 -3.99 8.40
C LYS A 65 4.37 -3.52 7.11
N THR A 66 4.71 -4.41 6.19
CA THR A 66 5.34 -4.06 4.92
C THR A 66 4.35 -3.80 3.80
N CYS A 67 3.18 -4.46 3.82
CA CYS A 67 2.21 -4.26 2.77
C CYS A 67 1.38 -3.00 2.98
N ARG A 68 1.00 -2.63 4.22
CA ARG A 68 0.03 -1.54 4.48
C ARG A 68 0.40 -0.14 3.97
N ILE A 69 1.65 0.17 3.68
CA ILE A 69 1.98 1.46 3.01
C ILE A 69 1.76 1.35 1.50
N ALA A 70 2.06 0.19 0.91
CA ALA A 70 1.80 -0.13 -0.49
C ALA A 70 0.34 -0.51 -0.76
N THR A 71 -0.38 -1.09 0.20
CA THR A 71 -1.77 -1.54 0.09
C THR A 71 -2.74 -0.71 0.90
N GLY A 72 -2.39 -0.17 2.08
CA GLY A 72 -3.33 0.67 2.84
C GLY A 72 -3.58 1.99 2.13
N THR A 73 -2.55 2.72 1.72
CA THR A 73 -2.74 4.00 1.01
C THR A 73 -3.28 3.79 -0.42
N TYR A 74 -2.90 2.71 -1.10
CA TYR A 74 -3.37 2.43 -2.46
C TYR A 74 -4.71 1.70 -2.53
N LEU A 75 -5.01 0.74 -1.65
CA LEU A 75 -6.38 0.21 -1.52
C LEU A 75 -7.32 1.29 -1.03
N LEU A 76 -6.91 2.20 -0.13
CA LEU A 76 -7.77 3.33 0.21
C LEU A 76 -7.99 4.24 -1.00
N GLN A 77 -6.97 4.53 -1.82
CA GLN A 77 -7.16 5.35 -3.04
C GLN A 77 -7.99 4.65 -4.12
N THR A 78 -7.75 3.36 -4.40
CA THR A 78 -8.57 2.58 -5.37
C THR A 78 -9.98 2.31 -4.85
N ASN A 79 -10.16 2.16 -3.53
CA ASN A 79 -11.50 2.04 -2.95
C ASN A 79 -12.21 3.39 -2.82
N ILE A 80 -11.51 4.51 -2.63
CA ILE A 80 -12.12 5.86 -2.70
C ILE A 80 -12.82 6.04 -4.05
N ALA A 81 -12.23 5.55 -5.15
CA ALA A 81 -12.90 5.54 -6.45
C ALA A 81 -14.12 4.59 -6.52
N LYS A 82 -14.12 3.47 -5.79
CA LYS A 82 -15.29 2.57 -5.67
C LYS A 82 -16.43 3.15 -4.84
N PHE A 83 -16.12 3.98 -3.83
CA PHE A 83 -17.10 4.64 -2.95
C PHE A 83 -17.53 6.01 -3.47
N SER A 84 -16.76 6.61 -4.36
CA SER A 84 -17.15 7.80 -5.12
C SER A 84 -18.09 7.36 -6.25
N ASN A 85 -19.38 7.71 -6.16
CA ASN A 85 -20.34 7.51 -7.26
C ASN A 85 -20.00 8.35 -8.52
N LYS A 86 -18.94 9.16 -8.50
CA LYS A 86 -18.44 9.82 -9.70
C LYS A 86 -17.52 8.85 -10.44
N LYS A 87 -17.84 8.55 -11.69
CA LYS A 87 -16.91 8.01 -12.70
C LYS A 87 -15.83 9.05 -13.04
N GLU A 88 -15.10 9.53 -12.04
CA GLU A 88 -13.87 10.26 -12.31
C GLU A 88 -12.93 9.28 -13.01
N THR A 89 -12.49 9.67 -14.20
CA THR A 89 -11.53 8.92 -15.01
C THR A 89 -10.35 8.56 -14.11
N ALA A 90 -10.22 7.27 -13.79
CA ALA A 90 -9.21 6.73 -12.90
C ALA A 90 -7.82 6.73 -13.57
N THR A 91 -7.48 7.77 -14.34
CA THR A 91 -6.17 7.89 -15.01
C THR A 91 -5.09 8.21 -13.99
N CYS A 92 -3.87 7.75 -14.26
CA CYS A 92 -2.73 8.02 -13.41
C CYS A 92 -2.48 9.53 -13.27
N PRO A 93 -2.53 10.09 -12.04
CA PRO A 93 -2.35 11.52 -11.81
C PRO A 93 -0.92 11.98 -12.09
N LEU A 94 0.02 11.05 -12.26
CA LEU A 94 1.38 11.35 -12.67
C LEU A 94 1.49 11.39 -14.20
N CYS A 95 1.18 10.28 -14.88
CA CYS A 95 1.51 10.16 -16.29
C CYS A 95 0.37 10.57 -17.23
N GLY A 96 -0.88 10.49 -16.77
CA GLY A 96 -2.10 10.74 -17.56
C GLY A 96 -2.35 9.76 -18.70
N LEU A 97 -1.58 8.66 -18.81
CA LEU A 97 -1.61 7.76 -19.98
C LEU A 97 -2.49 6.51 -19.78
N GLU A 98 -2.43 5.89 -18.61
CA GLU A 98 -3.14 4.64 -18.28
C GLU A 98 -3.94 4.82 -16.99
N GLU A 99 -4.85 3.89 -16.69
CA GLU A 99 -5.57 3.87 -15.41
C GLU A 99 -4.61 3.65 -14.23
N GLU A 100 -4.84 4.35 -13.12
CA GLU A 100 -4.14 4.15 -11.85
C GLU A 100 -4.70 2.91 -11.14
N ASP A 101 -4.15 1.76 -11.51
CA ASP A 101 -4.42 0.50 -10.82
C ASP A 101 -3.18 -0.01 -10.06
N MET A 102 -3.35 -1.18 -9.43
CA MET A 102 -2.28 -1.85 -8.68
C MET A 102 -1.15 -2.37 -9.58
N ILE A 103 -1.32 -2.41 -10.90
CA ILE A 103 -0.32 -2.92 -11.86
C ILE A 103 0.48 -1.75 -12.44
N HIS A 104 -0.19 -0.66 -12.81
CA HIS A 104 0.39 0.51 -13.45
C HIS A 104 1.49 1.13 -12.60
N MET A 105 1.21 1.42 -11.32
CA MET A 105 2.19 2.09 -10.45
C MET A 105 3.45 1.23 -10.23
N PRO A 106 3.35 -0.07 -9.85
CA PRO A 106 4.53 -0.91 -9.62
C PRO A 106 5.24 -1.37 -10.88
N THR A 107 4.62 -1.34 -12.07
CA THR A 107 5.23 -1.94 -13.28
C THR A 107 5.25 -1.05 -14.54
N SER A 108 4.29 -0.16 -14.76
CA SER A 108 4.12 0.53 -16.07
C SER A 108 4.33 2.04 -16.07
N CYS A 109 4.12 2.76 -14.97
CA CYS A 109 4.11 4.23 -14.95
C CYS A 109 5.43 4.86 -15.43
N ILE A 110 5.46 5.51 -16.60
CA ILE A 110 6.71 5.99 -17.22
C ILE A 110 7.54 6.92 -16.32
N LEU A 111 6.91 7.78 -15.52
CA LEU A 111 7.59 8.73 -14.64
C LEU A 111 8.28 8.09 -13.42
N LEU A 112 7.99 6.81 -13.17
CA LEU A 112 8.59 6.02 -12.09
C LEU A 112 9.55 4.95 -12.64
N HIS A 113 9.84 4.98 -13.95
CA HIS A 113 10.64 3.97 -14.64
C HIS A 113 12.04 3.80 -14.03
N ASP A 114 12.74 4.89 -13.73
CA ASP A 114 14.13 4.82 -13.26
C ASP A 114 14.26 4.16 -11.89
N VAL A 115 13.34 4.50 -10.98
CA VAL A 115 13.23 3.86 -9.66
C VAL A 115 12.92 2.38 -9.84
N ARG A 116 11.92 2.06 -10.67
CA ARG A 116 11.55 0.67 -10.95
C ARG A 116 12.70 -0.14 -11.53
N LYS A 117 13.38 0.37 -12.56
CA LYS A 117 14.48 -0.34 -13.24
C LYS A 117 15.56 -0.76 -12.24
N THR A 118 15.97 0.17 -11.38
CA THR A 118 16.99 -0.07 -10.36
C THR A 118 16.57 -1.17 -9.39
N HIS A 119 15.36 -1.10 -8.85
CA HIS A 119 14.87 -2.07 -7.87
C HIS A 119 14.48 -3.42 -8.48
N LEU A 120 13.89 -3.43 -9.68
CA LEU A 120 13.48 -4.65 -10.37
C LEU A 120 14.67 -5.49 -10.80
N LEU A 121 15.77 -4.86 -11.24
CA LEU A 121 17.01 -5.59 -11.56
C LEU A 121 17.56 -6.29 -10.31
N ARG A 122 17.71 -5.55 -9.20
CA ARG A 122 18.15 -6.12 -7.93
C ARG A 122 17.22 -7.24 -7.44
N LEU A 123 15.91 -7.04 -7.53
CA LEU A 123 14.91 -8.04 -7.13
C LEU A 123 14.98 -9.29 -8.00
N LYS A 124 15.14 -9.11 -9.32
CA LYS A 124 15.32 -10.19 -10.30
C LYS A 124 16.58 -11.01 -10.00
N ASP A 125 17.70 -10.36 -9.72
CA ASP A 125 18.97 -11.04 -9.40
C ASP A 125 18.84 -11.88 -8.11
N ILE A 126 18.21 -11.32 -7.07
CA ILE A 126 17.94 -12.03 -5.81
C ILE A 126 17.13 -13.30 -6.08
N ILE A 127 16.03 -13.18 -6.83
CA ILE A 127 15.11 -14.30 -7.06
C ILE A 127 15.73 -15.34 -7.99
N ILE A 128 16.42 -14.93 -9.05
CA ILE A 128 17.18 -15.84 -9.93
C ILE A 128 18.22 -16.61 -9.12
N GLY A 129 18.87 -15.98 -8.14
CA GLY A 129 19.77 -16.67 -7.20
C GLY A 129 19.11 -17.78 -6.39
N TYR A 130 17.78 -17.72 -6.18
CA TYR A 130 17.03 -18.72 -5.40
C TYR A 130 16.36 -19.79 -6.26
N ILE A 131 15.74 -19.42 -7.38
CA ILE A 131 14.91 -20.34 -8.19
C ILE A 131 15.53 -20.65 -9.57
N GLY A 132 16.58 -19.93 -9.96
CA GLY A 132 17.21 -20.03 -11.27
C GLY A 132 16.48 -19.23 -12.36
N LEU A 133 17.22 -18.92 -13.44
CA LEU A 133 16.72 -18.10 -14.55
C LEU A 133 15.54 -18.74 -15.28
N ARG A 134 15.56 -20.07 -15.46
CA ARG A 134 14.48 -20.80 -16.13
C ARG A 134 13.15 -20.63 -15.39
N GLN A 135 13.15 -20.89 -14.08
CA GLN A 135 11.92 -20.80 -13.28
C GLN A 135 11.44 -19.36 -13.14
N TRP A 136 12.36 -18.38 -13.10
CA TRP A 136 12.02 -16.96 -13.20
C TRP A 136 11.23 -16.66 -14.48
N ASN A 137 11.77 -17.06 -15.63
CA ASN A 137 11.14 -16.80 -16.93
C ASN A 137 9.79 -17.51 -17.06
N GLU A 138 9.62 -18.70 -16.47
CA GLU A 138 8.34 -19.42 -16.48
C GLU A 138 7.30 -18.79 -15.53
N THR A 139 7.73 -18.31 -14.35
CA THR A 139 6.81 -17.83 -13.30
C THR A 139 6.42 -16.36 -13.48
N PHE A 140 7.35 -15.52 -13.95
CA PHE A 140 7.21 -14.06 -13.98
C PHE A 140 7.15 -13.50 -15.41
N VAL A 141 6.45 -14.20 -16.32
CA VAL A 141 6.24 -13.78 -17.71
C VAL A 141 5.43 -12.48 -17.80
N ASN A 142 4.38 -12.36 -16.97
CA ASN A 142 3.41 -11.28 -17.07
C ASN A 142 3.60 -10.22 -15.97
N LYS A 143 3.12 -9.00 -16.24
CA LYS A 143 3.18 -7.89 -15.28
C LYS A 143 2.39 -8.17 -13.99
N GLN A 144 1.35 -8.99 -14.06
CA GLN A 144 0.49 -9.32 -12.91
C GLN A 144 1.24 -10.17 -11.88
N SER A 145 2.01 -11.18 -12.30
CA SER A 145 2.85 -12.01 -11.45
C SER A 145 3.96 -11.18 -10.80
N VAL A 146 4.59 -10.28 -11.56
CA VAL A 146 5.58 -9.35 -11.01
C VAL A 146 4.96 -8.41 -9.99
N THR A 147 3.77 -7.88 -10.29
CA THR A 147 3.01 -7.03 -9.35
C THR A 147 2.65 -7.81 -8.08
N GLN A 148 2.14 -9.03 -8.22
CA GLN A 148 1.79 -9.90 -7.10
C GLN A 148 3.00 -10.20 -6.23
N LEU A 149 4.16 -10.44 -6.84
CA LEU A 149 5.43 -10.63 -6.12
C LEU A 149 5.83 -9.38 -5.33
N ILE A 150 5.71 -8.19 -5.92
CA ILE A 150 6.06 -6.93 -5.25
C ILE A 150 5.14 -6.64 -4.07
N VAL A 151 3.83 -6.81 -4.30
CA VAL A 151 2.78 -6.48 -3.31
C VAL A 151 2.72 -7.52 -2.20
N ASP A 152 2.73 -8.80 -2.55
CA ASP A 152 2.66 -9.91 -1.61
C ASP A 152 3.56 -11.08 -2.04
N PRO A 153 4.85 -11.03 -1.64
CA PRO A 153 5.80 -12.11 -1.92
C PRO A 153 5.37 -13.49 -1.37
N ARG A 154 4.48 -13.53 -0.37
CA ARG A 154 4.07 -14.78 0.31
C ARG A 154 3.24 -15.67 -0.59
N PHE A 155 2.58 -15.09 -1.59
CA PHE A 155 1.88 -15.81 -2.64
C PHE A 155 2.80 -16.84 -3.32
N TYR A 156 4.11 -16.56 -3.40
CA TYR A 156 5.12 -17.43 -4.00
C TYR A 156 5.90 -18.26 -2.97
N SER A 157 5.40 -18.42 -1.74
CA SER A 157 6.09 -19.16 -0.68
C SER A 157 6.47 -20.60 -1.07
N GLN A 158 5.61 -21.30 -1.83
CA GLN A 158 5.90 -22.64 -2.34
C GLN A 158 7.05 -22.65 -3.35
N THR A 159 7.11 -21.65 -4.23
CA THR A 159 8.18 -21.50 -5.23
C THR A 159 9.51 -21.10 -4.59
N LEU A 160 9.46 -20.25 -3.57
CA LEU A 160 10.65 -19.68 -2.92
C LEU A 160 11.27 -20.58 -1.84
N LYS A 161 10.57 -21.66 -1.45
CA LYS A 161 10.96 -22.83 -0.62
C LYS A 161 11.57 -22.59 0.77
N SER A 162 12.14 -21.41 1.04
CA SER A 162 12.75 -21.06 2.33
C SER A 162 12.18 -19.77 2.90
N LEU A 163 11.87 -19.80 4.20
CA LEU A 163 11.46 -18.63 4.97
C LEU A 163 12.54 -17.53 5.00
N SER A 164 13.83 -17.91 4.97
CA SER A 164 14.93 -16.93 4.93
C SER A 164 14.94 -16.14 3.61
N ASN A 165 14.68 -16.82 2.49
CA ASN A 165 14.58 -16.18 1.17
C ASN A 165 13.41 -15.20 1.13
N LEU A 166 12.28 -15.59 1.72
CA LEU A 166 11.08 -14.75 1.77
C LEU A 166 11.32 -13.45 2.55
N ALA A 167 12.11 -13.48 3.63
CA ALA A 167 12.46 -12.28 4.38
C ALA A 167 13.28 -11.28 3.54
N HIS A 168 14.27 -11.77 2.79
CA HIS A 168 15.09 -10.93 1.91
C HIS A 168 14.28 -10.32 0.77
N ILE A 169 13.43 -11.12 0.12
CA ILE A 169 12.54 -10.66 -0.95
C ILE A 169 11.56 -9.63 -0.39
N THR A 170 10.94 -9.92 0.77
CA THR A 170 10.01 -8.98 1.42
C THR A 170 10.68 -7.66 1.74
N LYS A 171 11.93 -7.67 2.21
CA LYS A 171 12.69 -6.45 2.45
C LYS A 171 12.91 -5.67 1.15
N ALA A 172 13.38 -6.33 0.10
CA ALA A 172 13.65 -5.70 -1.19
C ALA A 172 12.40 -5.11 -1.86
N THR A 173 11.27 -5.82 -1.82
CA THR A 173 10.00 -5.32 -2.37
C THR A 173 9.44 -4.17 -1.53
N SER A 174 9.64 -4.18 -0.21
CA SER A 174 9.23 -3.08 0.66
C SER A 174 10.05 -1.81 0.41
N GLU A 175 11.37 -1.94 0.26
CA GLU A 175 12.26 -0.84 -0.14
C GLU A 175 11.81 -0.24 -1.48
N MET A 176 11.53 -1.08 -2.47
CA MET A 176 11.02 -0.65 -3.77
C MET A 176 9.70 0.12 -3.66
N CYS A 177 8.72 -0.44 -2.94
CA CYS A 177 7.42 0.20 -2.74
C CYS A 177 7.54 1.56 -2.04
N TYR A 178 8.43 1.66 -1.05
CA TYR A 178 8.72 2.92 -0.35
C TYR A 178 9.27 3.98 -1.30
N GLU A 179 10.29 3.65 -2.08
CA GLU A 179 10.92 4.60 -3.02
C GLU A 179 9.97 5.04 -4.14
N ILE A 180 9.19 4.09 -4.71
CA ILE A 180 8.18 4.42 -5.71
C ILE A 180 7.13 5.36 -5.12
N HIS A 181 6.66 5.09 -3.90
CA HIS A 181 5.69 5.94 -3.22
C HIS A 181 6.25 7.34 -2.94
N HIS A 182 7.47 7.42 -2.41
CA HIS A 182 8.14 8.68 -2.12
C HIS A 182 8.34 9.51 -3.40
N LYS A 183 8.83 8.89 -4.49
CA LYS A 183 8.97 9.55 -5.79
C LYS A 183 7.64 10.02 -6.35
N ARG A 184 6.56 9.22 -6.23
CA ARG A 184 5.20 9.64 -6.63
C ARG A 184 4.74 10.87 -5.86
N LEU A 185 4.90 10.90 -4.53
CA LEU A 185 4.51 12.05 -3.72
C LEU A 185 5.26 13.32 -4.14
N LYS A 186 6.58 13.19 -4.34
CA LYS A 186 7.41 14.29 -4.82
C LYS A 186 6.93 14.83 -6.18
N LEU A 187 6.70 13.94 -7.15
CA LEU A 187 6.18 14.32 -8.46
C LEU A 187 4.78 14.94 -8.39
N LYS A 188 3.89 14.45 -7.51
CA LYS A 188 2.57 15.04 -7.31
C LYS A 188 2.66 16.47 -6.80
N LEU A 189 3.55 16.74 -5.85
CA LEU A 189 3.78 18.09 -5.33
C LEU A 189 4.32 19.01 -6.44
N GLU A 190 5.30 18.55 -7.20
CA GLU A 190 5.86 19.29 -8.35
C GLU A 190 4.79 19.59 -9.42
N LEU A 191 3.94 18.61 -9.74
CA LEU A 191 2.87 18.78 -10.73
C LEU A 191 1.74 19.70 -10.24
N ASN A 192 1.36 19.63 -8.96
CA ASN A 192 0.35 20.53 -8.40
C ASN A 192 0.83 21.98 -8.41
N ILE A 193 2.11 22.22 -8.10
CA ILE A 193 2.72 23.55 -8.23
C ILE A 193 2.60 24.04 -9.68
N THR A 194 2.89 23.18 -10.68
CA THR A 194 2.80 23.61 -12.09
C THR A 194 1.38 23.89 -12.58
N LYS A 195 0.33 23.30 -11.98
CA LYS A 195 -1.06 23.59 -12.36
C LYS A 195 -1.52 24.98 -11.91
N GLU A 196 -0.84 25.58 -10.94
CA GLU A 196 -1.08 26.96 -10.48
C GLU A 196 -0.30 28.01 -11.31
N PHE A 197 0.55 27.60 -12.25
CA PHE A 197 1.27 28.50 -13.17
C PHE A 197 0.77 28.36 -14.63
N PRO A 198 0.53 29.47 -15.35
CA PRO A 198 -0.21 29.46 -16.61
C PRO A 198 0.53 28.78 -17.79
N THR A 199 -0.17 27.79 -18.37
CA THR A 199 -0.22 27.18 -19.73
C THR A 199 0.95 27.20 -20.74
N ASN A 200 2.00 28.02 -20.64
CA ASN A 200 2.98 28.14 -21.74
C ASN A 200 4.17 27.16 -21.72
N LYS A 201 4.23 26.17 -20.80
CA LYS A 201 5.40 25.25 -20.68
C LYS A 201 5.12 23.75 -20.86
N GLN A 202 3.88 23.33 -21.12
CA GLN A 202 3.54 21.90 -21.21
C GLN A 202 4.13 21.18 -22.45
N GLN A 203 4.47 21.91 -23.52
CA GLN A 203 5.00 21.31 -24.76
C GLN A 203 6.37 20.62 -24.56
N SER A 204 7.29 21.25 -23.81
CA SER A 204 8.69 20.78 -23.69
C SER A 204 8.87 19.46 -22.93
N PHE A 205 7.90 19.06 -22.11
CA PHE A 205 7.97 17.81 -21.34
C PHE A 205 7.46 16.61 -22.16
N LEU A 206 6.65 16.85 -23.19
CA LEU A 206 6.18 15.82 -24.11
C LEU A 206 7.28 15.45 -25.11
N ASP A 207 8.12 16.39 -25.54
CA ASP A 207 9.19 16.14 -26.52
C ASP A 207 10.33 15.25 -25.97
N PHE A 208 10.51 15.19 -24.65
CA PHE A 208 11.49 14.27 -24.01
C PHE A 208 10.98 12.81 -23.95
N ARG A 209 9.66 12.56 -24.10
CA ARG A 209 9.06 11.22 -23.94
C ARG A 209 9.32 10.27 -25.10
N ASP A 210 9.43 10.76 -26.34
CA ASP A 210 9.44 9.90 -27.53
C ASP A 210 10.77 9.18 -27.80
N ASN A 211 11.88 9.62 -27.19
CA ASN A 211 13.20 9.02 -27.46
C ASN A 211 13.59 7.84 -26.55
N THR A 212 12.90 7.63 -25.42
CA THR A 212 13.36 6.65 -24.39
C THR A 212 12.68 5.29 -24.43
N PHE A 213 11.56 5.12 -25.15
CA PHE A 213 10.71 3.93 -25.00
C PHE A 213 11.10 2.71 -25.85
N LYS A 214 12.00 2.86 -26.84
CA LYS A 214 12.32 1.78 -27.80
C LYS A 214 13.41 0.78 -27.37
N GLN A 215 13.98 0.86 -26.16
CA GLN A 215 15.21 0.10 -25.85
C GLN A 215 15.18 -0.84 -24.63
N THR A 216 14.05 -1.06 -23.94
CA THR A 216 14.12 -1.77 -22.64
C THR A 216 12.99 -2.74 -22.30
N VAL A 217 12.37 -3.37 -23.30
CA VAL A 217 11.55 -4.58 -23.08
C VAL A 217 12.16 -5.75 -23.83
#